data_AF-A0A351K665-F1
#
_entry.id   AF-A0A351K665-F1
#
_cell.length_a   1.000
_cell.length_b   1.000
_cell.length_c   1.000
_cell.angle_alpha   90.00
_cell.angle_beta   90.00
_cell.angle_gamma   90.00
#
_symmetry.space_group_name_H-M   'P 1'
#
loop_
_entity.id
_entity.type
_entity.pdbx_description
1 polymer ?
#
loop_
_entity_poly.entity_id
_entity_poly.type
_entity_poly.pdbx_seq_one_letter_code
_entity_poly.pdbx_strand_id
1 'polypeptide(L)'
;MLSGVMASAQTFGVVGLHCCFEADWPSLLEAGPQMLSMPATEAVVDVSGYLDRFMQNGGRIAWGAVGTEGPVGVSAGRSWKALSGIWCKMVQRGTDPGMLRSQSLLSPQSGLASYSPAVAEEICESLHNISLRVRDQASAAKLVFGA
;
A
#
# COMPACT_ATOMS: atom_id res chain seq x y z
N MET A 1 -22.99 9.37 -2.59
CA MET A 1 -23.42 8.44 -1.51
C MET A 1 -22.23 7.90 -0.72
N LEU A 2 -21.16 7.41 -1.36
CA LEU A 2 -19.97 6.86 -0.68
C LEU A 2 -19.31 7.84 0.32
N SER A 3 -19.03 9.08 -0.12
CA SER A 3 -18.41 10.12 0.72
C SER A 3 -19.20 10.45 1.99
N GLY A 4 -20.53 10.53 1.93
CA GLY A 4 -21.37 10.83 3.10
C GLY A 4 -21.37 9.73 4.16
N VAL A 5 -21.35 8.46 3.73
CA VAL A 5 -21.24 7.31 4.65
C VAL A 5 -19.87 7.31 5.33
N MET A 6 -18.81 7.57 4.56
CA MET A 6 -17.45 7.62 5.09
C MET A 6 -17.28 8.75 6.10
N ALA A 7 -17.74 9.96 5.78
CA ALA A 7 -17.69 11.11 6.68
C ALA A 7 -18.40 10.83 8.01
N SER A 8 -19.54 10.15 7.99
CA SER A 8 -20.24 9.75 9.23
C SER A 8 -19.53 8.67 10.02
N ALA A 9 -18.83 7.74 9.37
CA ALA A 9 -18.12 6.66 10.05
C ALA A 9 -16.77 7.11 10.63
N GLN A 10 -16.15 8.15 10.06
CA GLN A 10 -14.87 8.70 10.50
C GLN A 10 -14.89 9.29 11.91
N THR A 11 -16.07 9.63 12.45
CA THR A 11 -16.20 10.08 13.84
C THR A 11 -16.01 8.96 14.86
N PHE A 12 -16.02 7.69 14.42
CA PHE A 12 -15.94 6.51 15.29
C PHE A 12 -14.72 5.63 15.02
N GLY A 13 -13.90 5.95 14.01
CA GLY A 13 -12.72 5.15 13.68
C GLY A 13 -12.09 5.54 12.36
N VAL A 14 -11.04 4.81 11.97
CA VAL A 14 -10.38 4.97 10.68
C VAL A 14 -11.23 4.32 9.60
N VAL A 15 -11.63 5.11 8.60
CA VAL A 15 -12.40 4.61 7.46
C VAL A 15 -11.50 4.46 6.25
N GLY A 16 -11.47 3.27 5.67
CA GLY A 16 -10.69 2.96 4.48
C GLY A 16 -11.50 2.44 3.32
N LEU A 17 -10.89 2.46 2.14
CA LEU A 17 -11.41 1.88 0.90
C LEU A 17 -10.44 0.81 0.43
N HIS A 18 -10.96 -0.35 0.02
CA HIS A 18 -10.17 -1.44 -0.55
C HIS A 18 -10.60 -1.69 -2.00
N CYS A 19 -9.64 -1.75 -2.91
CA CYS A 19 -9.82 -2.15 -4.29
C CYS A 19 -8.63 -3.02 -4.70
N CYS A 20 -8.86 -4.28 -5.07
CA CYS A 20 -7.80 -5.23 -5.43
C CYS A 20 -7.45 -5.23 -6.93
N PHE A 21 -8.11 -4.39 -7.72
CA PHE A 21 -7.96 -4.24 -9.17
C PHE A 21 -7.71 -2.79 -9.57
N GLU A 22 -7.33 -2.58 -10.83
CA GLU A 22 -7.15 -1.23 -11.39
C GLU A 22 -8.47 -0.46 -11.38
N ALA A 23 -8.42 0.77 -10.89
CA ALA A 23 -9.59 1.62 -10.74
C ALA A 23 -9.25 3.07 -11.06
N ASP A 24 -10.29 3.88 -11.19
CA ASP A 24 -10.17 5.33 -11.26
C ASP A 24 -9.79 5.90 -9.88
N TRP A 25 -8.48 5.86 -9.58
CA TRP A 25 -7.94 6.28 -8.28
C TRP A 25 -8.30 7.71 -7.88
N PRO A 26 -8.24 8.72 -8.78
CA PRO A 26 -8.74 10.06 -8.47
C PRO A 26 -10.17 10.04 -7.89
N SER A 27 -11.12 9.36 -8.55
CA SER A 27 -12.51 9.29 -8.08
C SER A 27 -12.65 8.57 -6.72
N LEU A 28 -11.85 7.53 -6.47
CA LEU A 28 -11.86 6.83 -5.18
C LEU A 28 -11.25 7.70 -4.05
N LEU A 29 -10.26 8.53 -4.36
CA LEU A 29 -9.66 9.45 -3.39
C LEU A 29 -10.60 10.61 -3.05
N GLU A 30 -11.37 11.12 -4.02
CA GLU A 30 -12.42 12.14 -3.79
C GLU A 30 -13.54 11.65 -2.86
N ALA A 31 -13.71 10.34 -2.70
CA ALA A 31 -14.63 9.80 -1.70
C ALA A 31 -14.19 10.10 -0.25
N GLY A 32 -12.93 10.52 -0.05
CA GLY A 32 -12.36 10.92 1.24
C GLY A 32 -12.00 9.77 2.18
N PRO A 33 -11.37 8.66 1.74
CA PRO A 33 -10.85 7.66 2.68
C PRO A 33 -9.75 8.26 3.56
N GLN A 34 -9.56 7.70 4.75
CA GLN A 34 -8.34 7.93 5.55
C GLN A 34 -7.27 6.88 5.23
N MET A 35 -7.68 5.73 4.70
CA MET A 35 -6.79 4.66 4.26
C MET A 35 -7.24 4.09 2.91
N LEU A 36 -6.32 3.93 1.97
CA LEU A 36 -6.57 3.29 0.68
C LEU A 36 -5.79 1.97 0.60
N SER A 37 -6.48 0.86 0.37
CA SER A 37 -5.85 -0.43 0.06
C SER A 37 -5.95 -0.70 -1.43
N MET A 38 -4.81 -0.90 -2.07
CA MET A 38 -4.69 -0.94 -3.54
C MET A 38 -3.63 -1.95 -4.00
N PRO A 39 -3.71 -2.49 -5.23
CA PRO A 39 -2.68 -3.40 -5.73
C PRO A 39 -1.38 -2.64 -6.00
N ALA A 40 -0.23 -3.27 -5.75
CA ALA A 40 1.07 -2.71 -6.08
C ALA A 40 1.45 -3.06 -7.53
N THR A 41 0.81 -2.41 -8.51
CA THR A 41 1.11 -2.57 -9.95
C THR A 41 1.81 -1.35 -10.53
N GLU A 42 2.39 -1.52 -11.72
CA GLU A 42 3.03 -0.42 -12.46
C GLU A 42 2.05 0.71 -12.82
N ALA A 43 0.76 0.42 -13.00
CA ALA A 43 -0.26 1.43 -13.31
C ALA A 43 -0.41 2.50 -12.21
N VAL A 44 -0.08 2.17 -10.96
CA VAL A 44 -0.09 3.13 -9.84
C VAL A 44 0.86 4.29 -10.08
N VAL A 45 1.97 4.06 -10.79
CA VAL A 45 2.97 5.09 -11.08
C VAL A 45 2.35 6.26 -11.87
N ASP A 46 1.33 6.01 -12.67
CA ASP A 46 0.60 7.03 -13.43
C ASP A 46 -0.29 7.94 -12.59
N VAL A 47 -0.65 7.52 -11.37
CA VAL A 47 -1.42 8.33 -10.42
C VAL A 47 -0.60 8.81 -9.22
N SER A 48 0.75 8.76 -9.31
CA SER A 48 1.66 9.14 -8.22
C SER A 48 1.35 10.51 -7.59
N GLY A 49 1.00 11.51 -8.41
CA GLY A 49 0.68 12.86 -7.91
C GLY A 49 -0.60 12.91 -7.07
N TYR A 50 -1.62 12.10 -7.40
CA TYR A 50 -2.84 11.99 -6.60
C TYR A 50 -2.57 11.29 -5.28
N LEU A 51 -1.76 10.22 -5.30
CA LEU A 51 -1.37 9.47 -4.11
C LEU A 51 -0.46 10.29 -3.18
N ASP A 52 0.44 11.07 -3.74
CA ASP A 52 1.29 11.99 -2.97
C ASP A 52 0.43 13.03 -2.24
N ARG A 53 -0.47 13.73 -2.95
CA ARG A 53 -1.41 14.68 -2.31
C ARG A 53 -2.28 14.01 -1.25
N PHE A 54 -2.76 12.79 -1.51
CA PHE A 54 -3.54 12.02 -0.54
C PHE A 54 -2.74 11.77 0.75
N MET A 55 -1.48 11.35 0.63
CA MET A 55 -0.61 11.14 1.78
C MET A 55 -0.24 12.46 2.48
N GLN A 56 -0.01 13.55 1.75
CA GLN A 56 0.23 14.89 2.34
C GLN A 56 -0.95 15.34 3.22
N ASN A 57 -2.16 14.93 2.87
CA ASN A 57 -3.38 15.19 3.65
C ASN A 57 -3.60 14.18 4.80
N GLY A 58 -2.58 13.38 5.16
CA GLY A 58 -2.62 12.40 6.25
C GLY A 58 -3.15 11.02 5.85
N GLY A 59 -3.45 10.80 4.57
CA GLY A 59 -3.93 9.51 4.05
C GLY A 59 -2.88 8.41 4.14
N ARG A 60 -3.30 7.17 4.37
CA ARG A 60 -2.40 6.00 4.44
C ARG A 60 -2.67 5.02 3.31
N ILE A 61 -1.63 4.39 2.77
CA ILE A 61 -1.78 3.39 1.69
C ILE A 61 -1.43 2.00 2.21
N ALA A 62 -2.33 1.04 2.06
CA ALA A 62 -2.04 -0.38 2.24
C ALA A 62 -1.76 -1.01 0.86
N TRP A 63 -0.49 -1.32 0.63
CA TRP A 63 -0.04 -1.89 -0.63
C TRP A 63 -0.28 -3.40 -0.66
N GLY A 64 -1.04 -3.85 -1.66
CA GLY A 64 -1.19 -5.26 -2.03
C GLY A 64 0.14 -5.82 -2.54
N ALA A 65 1.10 -5.99 -1.62
CA ALA A 65 2.50 -6.28 -1.92
C ALA A 65 2.74 -7.75 -2.24
N VAL A 66 1.86 -8.64 -1.76
CA VAL A 66 1.86 -10.06 -2.11
C VAL A 66 0.62 -10.35 -2.93
N GLY A 67 0.84 -10.77 -4.18
CA GLY A 67 -0.23 -11.16 -5.09
C GLY A 67 -0.95 -12.41 -4.59
N THR A 68 -2.27 -12.35 -4.60
CA THR A 68 -3.20 -13.43 -4.24
C THR A 68 -4.06 -13.85 -5.43
N GLU A 69 -3.64 -13.49 -6.64
CA GLU A 69 -4.29 -13.89 -7.88
C GLU A 69 -3.34 -14.85 -8.62
N GLY A 70 -3.73 -16.12 -8.74
CA GLY A 70 -2.91 -17.18 -9.35
C GLY A 70 -2.07 -18.00 -8.35
N PRO A 71 -1.14 -18.84 -8.84
CA PRO A 71 -0.33 -19.72 -7.99
C PRO A 71 0.48 -18.92 -6.97
N VAL A 72 0.21 -19.16 -5.69
CA VAL A 72 0.96 -18.58 -4.56
C VAL A 72 2.36 -19.20 -4.59
N GLY A 73 3.27 -18.54 -5.30
CA GLY A 73 4.65 -18.99 -5.48
C GLY A 73 5.65 -17.85 -5.62
N VAL A 74 5.22 -16.63 -5.30
CA VAL A 74 6.08 -15.45 -5.39
C VAL A 74 6.83 -15.29 -4.07
N SER A 75 8.14 -15.59 -4.09
CA SER A 75 9.00 -15.40 -2.92
C SER A 75 8.99 -13.94 -2.45
N ALA A 76 9.07 -13.72 -1.13
CA ALA A 76 9.10 -12.39 -0.51
C ALA A 76 10.13 -11.44 -1.16
N GLY A 77 11.26 -11.99 -1.65
CA GLY A 77 12.28 -11.22 -2.37
C GLY A 77 11.79 -10.65 -3.70
N ARG A 78 10.99 -11.39 -4.47
CA ARG A 78 10.42 -10.90 -5.74
C ARG A 78 9.34 -9.85 -5.46
N SER A 79 8.44 -10.12 -4.53
CA SER A 79 7.40 -9.17 -4.10
C SER A 79 8.01 -7.85 -3.61
N TRP A 80 9.06 -7.94 -2.81
CA TRP A 80 9.81 -6.76 -2.37
C TRP A 80 10.44 -5.98 -3.53
N LYS A 81 11.07 -6.67 -4.48
CA LYS A 81 11.69 -6.01 -5.64
C LYS A 81 10.63 -5.29 -6.50
N ALA A 82 9.46 -5.88 -6.66
CA ALA A 82 8.35 -5.26 -7.39
C ALA A 82 7.85 -3.99 -6.67
N LEU A 83 7.53 -4.10 -5.38
CA LEU A 83 7.07 -2.96 -4.58
C LEU A 83 8.09 -1.81 -4.54
N SER A 84 9.36 -2.12 -4.24
CA SER A 84 10.43 -1.12 -4.19
C SER A 84 10.69 -0.48 -5.56
N GLY A 85 10.52 -1.23 -6.65
CA GLY A 85 10.58 -0.71 -8.02
C GLY A 85 9.50 0.33 -8.29
N ILE A 86 8.25 0.04 -7.90
CA ILE A 86 7.12 0.98 -8.04
C ILE A 86 7.38 2.22 -7.21
N TRP A 87 7.76 2.07 -5.94
CA TRP A 87 8.07 3.20 -5.07
C TRP A 87 9.21 4.06 -5.61
N CYS A 88 10.25 3.46 -6.17
CA CYS A 88 11.33 4.19 -6.83
C CYS A 88 10.81 5.05 -7.99
N LYS A 89 9.94 4.49 -8.84
CA LYS A 89 9.32 5.23 -9.96
C LYS A 89 8.39 6.34 -9.47
N MET A 90 7.63 6.13 -8.40
CA MET A 90 6.81 7.18 -7.78
C MET A 90 7.67 8.33 -7.26
N VAL A 91 8.78 8.02 -6.58
CA VAL A 91 9.75 9.02 -6.09
C VAL A 91 10.39 9.79 -7.24
N GLN A 92 10.73 9.12 -8.35
CA GLN A 92 11.21 9.77 -9.57
C GLN A 92 10.16 10.72 -10.18
N ARG A 93 8.88 10.51 -9.91
CA ARG A 93 7.77 11.40 -10.30
C ARG A 93 7.42 12.44 -9.23
N GLY A 94 8.21 12.55 -8.16
CA GLY A 94 8.11 13.60 -7.15
C GLY A 94 7.41 13.20 -5.85
N THR A 95 7.01 11.93 -5.68
CA THR A 95 6.46 11.48 -4.39
C THR A 95 7.51 11.54 -3.29
N ASP A 96 7.15 12.06 -2.10
CA ASP A 96 8.11 12.14 -0.99
C ASP A 96 8.48 10.73 -0.48
N PRO A 97 9.77 10.34 -0.50
CA PRO A 97 10.21 9.00 -0.12
C PRO A 97 10.13 8.75 1.40
N GLY A 98 10.08 9.79 2.23
CA GLY A 98 9.90 9.66 3.68
C GLY A 98 8.45 9.30 4.02
N MET A 99 7.52 10.05 3.43
CA MET A 99 6.08 9.90 3.51
C MET A 99 5.61 8.56 2.95
N LEU A 100 6.10 8.19 1.78
CA LEU A 100 5.80 6.90 1.17
C LEU A 100 6.19 5.73 2.09
N ARG A 101 7.22 5.87 2.93
CA ARG A 101 7.60 4.83 3.90
C ARG A 101 6.80 4.91 5.19
N SER A 102 6.55 6.11 5.73
CA SER A 102 5.91 6.30 7.03
C SER A 102 4.39 6.12 7.00
N GLN A 103 3.76 6.33 5.84
CA GLN A 103 2.31 6.23 5.63
C GLN A 103 1.89 4.98 4.86
N SER A 104 2.81 4.02 4.68
CA SER A 104 2.53 2.75 4.02
C SER A 104 2.32 1.59 5.00
N LEU A 105 1.34 0.76 4.67
CA LEU A 105 1.12 -0.58 5.22
C LEU A 105 1.30 -1.61 4.11
N LEU A 106 1.55 -2.86 4.48
CA LEU A 106 1.61 -3.98 3.55
C LEU A 106 0.41 -4.89 3.80
N SER A 107 -0.25 -5.32 2.72
CA SER A 107 -1.36 -6.27 2.75
C SER A 107 -1.20 -7.31 1.66
N PRO A 108 -1.92 -8.44 1.75
CA PRO A 108 -2.21 -9.23 0.55
C PRO A 108 -2.99 -8.35 -0.45
N GLN A 109 -2.95 -8.71 -1.72
CA GLN A 109 -3.69 -7.99 -2.76
C GLN A 109 -5.21 -8.12 -2.60
N SER A 110 -5.71 -9.32 -2.31
CA SER A 110 -7.12 -9.64 -2.08
C SER A 110 -7.30 -10.40 -0.76
N GLY A 111 -8.54 -10.66 -0.37
CA GLY A 111 -8.85 -11.46 0.82
C GLY A 111 -8.33 -12.89 0.74
N LEU A 112 -8.05 -13.50 1.89
CA LEU A 112 -7.47 -14.85 1.98
C LEU A 112 -8.51 -15.98 2.16
N ALA A 113 -9.80 -15.67 2.06
CA ALA A 113 -10.88 -16.60 2.40
C ALA A 113 -10.92 -17.88 1.53
N SER A 114 -10.38 -17.82 0.32
CA SER A 114 -10.31 -18.95 -0.61
C SER A 114 -9.08 -19.85 -0.41
N TYR A 115 -8.16 -19.50 0.49
CA TYR A 115 -6.93 -20.24 0.75
C TYR A 115 -7.06 -21.14 1.97
N SER A 116 -6.25 -22.20 2.00
CA SER A 116 -6.09 -22.99 3.23
C SER A 116 -5.34 -22.17 4.29
N PRO A 117 -5.49 -22.50 5.59
CA PRO A 117 -4.75 -21.83 6.65
C PRO A 117 -3.23 -21.84 6.44
N ALA A 118 -2.67 -22.96 5.96
CA ALA A 118 -1.23 -23.07 5.69
C ALA A 118 -0.77 -22.07 4.60
N VAL A 119 -1.53 -21.95 3.50
CA VAL A 119 -1.18 -20.98 2.43
C VAL A 119 -1.38 -19.54 2.92
N ALA A 120 -2.41 -19.29 3.72
CA ALA A 120 -2.62 -17.97 4.32
C ALA A 120 -1.46 -17.60 5.27
N GLU A 121 -0.93 -18.56 6.02
CA GLU A 121 0.25 -18.39 6.89
C GLU A 121 1.50 -18.06 6.08
N GLU A 122 1.79 -18.80 5.00
CA GLU A 122 2.91 -18.50 4.09
C GLU A 122 2.82 -17.08 3.49
N ILE A 123 1.61 -16.64 3.11
CA ILE A 123 1.39 -15.27 2.62
C ILE A 123 1.66 -14.24 3.72
N CYS A 124 1.19 -14.49 4.95
CA CYS A 124 1.43 -13.62 6.10
C CYS A 124 2.92 -13.55 6.46
N GLU A 125 3.64 -14.67 6.42
CA GLU A 125 5.09 -14.73 6.62
C GLU A 125 5.84 -13.94 5.54
N SER A 126 5.42 -14.06 4.28
CA SER A 126 5.98 -13.29 3.18
C SER A 126 5.82 -11.79 3.40
N LEU A 127 4.62 -11.35 3.80
CA LEU A 127 4.35 -9.95 4.17
C LEU A 127 5.19 -9.48 5.36
N HIS A 128 5.33 -10.32 6.39
CA HIS A 128 6.17 -10.03 7.55
C HIS A 128 7.62 -9.78 7.12
N ASN A 129 8.19 -10.67 6.31
CA ASN A 129 9.55 -10.54 5.79
C ASN A 129 9.76 -9.28 4.94
N ILE A 130 8.77 -8.88 4.14
CA ILE A 130 8.81 -7.63 3.39
C ILE A 130 8.75 -6.42 4.35
N SER A 131 7.92 -6.49 5.40
CA SER A 131 7.77 -5.41 6.38
C SER A 131 9.07 -5.11 7.14
N LEU A 132 9.87 -6.14 7.44
CA LEU A 132 11.19 -5.99 8.06
C LEU A 132 12.11 -5.18 7.14
N ARG A 133 12.14 -5.50 5.83
CA ARG A 133 12.93 -4.77 4.84
C ARG A 133 12.52 -3.30 4.70
N VAL A 134 11.21 -3.03 4.69
CA VAL A 134 10.69 -1.66 4.68
C VAL A 134 11.16 -0.90 5.92
N ARG A 135 11.10 -1.53 7.10
CA ARG A 135 11.50 -0.91 8.37
C ARG A 135 13.00 -0.63 8.43
N ASP A 136 13.84 -1.56 7.96
CA ASP A 136 15.29 -1.39 7.92
C ASP A 136 15.67 -0.21 7.03
N GLN A 137 15.07 -0.12 5.83
CA GLN A 137 15.30 1.02 4.93
C GLN A 137 14.78 2.35 5.49
N ALA A 138 13.62 2.36 6.15
CA ALA A 138 13.08 3.56 6.76
C ALA A 138 13.95 4.04 7.94
N SER A 139 14.51 3.12 8.73
CA SER A 139 15.40 3.43 9.84
C SER A 139 16.75 3.94 9.35
N ALA A 140 17.32 3.31 8.31
CA ALA A 140 18.54 3.78 7.66
C ALA A 140 18.38 5.19 7.07
N ALA A 141 17.25 5.48 6.42
CA ALA A 141 16.97 6.82 5.88
C ALA A 141 16.93 7.89 6.99
N LYS A 142 16.26 7.61 8.12
CA LYS A 142 16.22 8.54 9.26
C LYS A 142 17.58 8.85 9.85
N LEU A 143 18.49 7.86 9.89
CA LEU A 143 19.87 8.05 10.36
C LEU A 143 20.70 8.94 9.43
N VAL A 144 20.46 8.87 8.11
CA VAL A 144 21.18 9.67 7.11
C VAL A 144 20.72 11.14 7.10
N PHE A 145 19.45 11.41 7.39
CA PHE A 145 18.90 12.78 7.45
C PHE A 145 18.96 13.41 8.85
N GLY A 146 19.54 12.70 9.84
CA GLY A 146 19.66 13.13 11.24
C GLY A 146 21.05 13.62 11.65
N ALA A 147 21.91 13.99 10.71
CA ALA A 147 23.26 14.54 10.94
C ALA A 147 23.41 15.93 10.31
#